data_AF-A0A953MPH0-F1
#
_entry.id   AF-A0A953MPH0-F1
#
_cell.length_a   1.000
_cell.length_b   1.000
_cell.length_c   1.000
_cell.angle_alpha   90.00
_cell.angle_beta   90.00
_cell.angle_gamma   90.00
#
_symmetry.space_group_name_H-M   'P 1'
#
loop_
_entity.id
_entity.type
_entity.pdbx_description
1 polymer ?
#
loop_
_entity_poly.entity_id
_entity_poly.type
_entity_poly.pdbx_seq_one_letter_code
_entity_poly.pdbx_strand_id
1 'polypeptide(L)'
;AINKIIEFKKEGLFNIGGREFISRYDFTLMIADYFGLDKTLIKKIITEDLNQPAKRPLKSGLLTLKAETEMGYKPHTILEALEIMKKELSL
;
A
#
# COMPACT_ATOMS: atom_id res chain seq x y z
N ALA A 1 -6.33 -7.73 9.77
CA ALA A 1 -6.85 -8.79 8.87
C ALA A 1 -6.81 -10.17 9.52
N ILE A 2 -5.64 -10.65 9.97
CA ILE A 2 -5.48 -11.99 10.58
C ILE A 2 -6.46 -12.22 11.74
N ASN A 3 -6.57 -11.28 12.68
CA ASN A 3 -7.53 -11.41 13.79
C ASN A 3 -8.98 -11.59 13.33
N LYS A 4 -9.39 -10.93 12.23
CA LYS A 4 -10.73 -11.09 11.65
C LYS A 4 -10.91 -12.49 11.05
N ILE A 5 -9.89 -13.05 10.42
CA ILE A 5 -9.95 -14.43 9.92
C ILE A 5 -10.22 -15.41 11.08
N ILE A 6 -9.55 -15.20 12.23
CA ILE A 6 -9.74 -16.03 13.43
C ILE A 6 -11.15 -15.82 14.01
N GLU A 7 -11.56 -14.58 14.24
CA GLU A 7 -12.86 -14.20 14.82
C GLU A 7 -14.03 -14.78 14.02
N PHE A 8 -14.00 -14.62 12.70
CA PHE A 8 -15.04 -15.11 11.80
C PHE A 8 -14.83 -16.57 11.35
N LYS A 9 -13.80 -17.26 11.87
CA LYS A 9 -13.43 -18.65 11.52
C LYS A 9 -13.41 -18.89 10.00
N LYS A 10 -12.77 -17.97 9.27
CA LYS A 10 -12.68 -18.01 7.80
C LYS A 10 -11.55 -18.93 7.35
N GLU A 11 -11.77 -19.62 6.24
CA GLU A 11 -10.81 -20.54 5.64
C GLU A 11 -10.60 -20.25 4.15
N GLY A 12 -9.46 -20.69 3.61
CA GLY A 12 -9.10 -20.54 2.20
C GLY A 12 -8.27 -19.29 1.90
N LEU A 13 -8.21 -18.92 0.62
CA LEU A 13 -7.35 -17.84 0.11
C LEU A 13 -8.03 -16.48 0.23
N PHE A 14 -7.31 -15.50 0.80
CA PHE A 14 -7.71 -14.10 0.88
C PHE A 14 -6.54 -13.20 0.48
N ASN A 15 -6.83 -12.20 -0.35
CA ASN A 15 -5.90 -11.14 -0.66
C ASN A 15 -6.05 -10.02 0.36
N ILE A 16 -4.94 -9.59 0.95
CA ILE A 16 -4.86 -8.48 1.89
C ILE A 16 -3.90 -7.44 1.33
N GLY A 17 -4.39 -6.22 1.11
CA GLY A 17 -3.61 -5.10 0.58
C GLY A 17 -4.18 -3.77 1.05
N GLY A 18 -3.50 -2.68 0.68
CA GLY A 18 -4.00 -1.32 0.89
C GLY A 18 -5.20 -1.01 0.00
N ARG A 19 -5.88 0.11 0.27
CA ARG A 19 -7.11 0.49 -0.44
C ARG A 19 -6.83 0.97 -1.87
N GLU A 20 -5.72 1.66 -2.06
CA GLU A 20 -5.36 2.27 -3.34
C GLU A 20 -4.39 1.39 -4.17
N PHE A 21 -4.57 1.45 -5.49
CA PHE A 21 -3.59 0.96 -6.46
C PHE A 21 -2.85 2.16 -7.05
N ILE A 22 -1.56 2.28 -6.76
CA ILE A 22 -0.75 3.45 -7.13
C ILE A 22 0.67 3.05 -7.57
N SER A 23 1.30 3.89 -8.39
CA SER A 23 2.70 3.70 -8.76
C SER A 23 3.63 4.04 -7.59
N ARG A 24 4.85 3.49 -7.62
CA ARG A 24 5.88 3.83 -6.62
C ARG A 24 6.24 5.32 -6.67
N TYR A 25 6.24 5.91 -7.86
CA TYR A 25 6.54 7.33 -8.04
C TYR A 25 5.49 8.20 -7.37
N ASP A 26 4.21 7.97 -7.67
CA ASP A 26 3.12 8.78 -7.11
C ASP A 26 2.98 8.57 -5.60
N PHE A 27 3.22 7.34 -5.11
CA PHE A 27 3.29 7.07 -3.66
C PHE A 27 4.38 7.89 -2.97
N THR A 28 5.58 7.99 -3.55
CA THR A 28 6.66 8.82 -3.00
C THR A 28 6.32 10.30 -3.02
N LEU A 29 5.64 10.79 -4.07
CA LEU A 29 5.16 12.17 -4.11
C LEU A 29 4.14 12.44 -2.98
N MET A 30 3.21 11.52 -2.73
CA MET A 30 2.26 11.64 -1.62
C MET A 30 2.95 11.68 -0.26
N ILE A 31 3.99 10.86 -0.05
CA ILE A 31 4.81 10.90 1.18
C ILE A 31 5.45 12.28 1.33
N ALA A 32 6.08 12.79 0.26
CA ALA A 32 6.75 14.09 0.31
C ALA A 32 5.77 15.23 0.57
N ASP A 33 4.59 15.21 -0.06
CA ASP A 33 3.53 16.19 0.20
C ASP A 33 3.03 16.13 1.65
N TYR A 34 2.81 14.92 2.19
CA TYR A 34 2.31 14.73 3.55
C TYR A 34 3.31 15.19 4.62
N PHE A 35 4.61 14.93 4.43
CA PHE A 35 5.67 15.30 5.37
C PHE A 35 6.36 16.64 5.07
N GLY A 36 5.93 17.37 4.04
CA GLY A 36 6.56 18.65 3.65
C GLY A 36 8.00 18.50 3.16
N LEU A 37 8.33 17.40 2.48
CA LEU A 37 9.66 17.12 1.95
C LEU A 37 9.84 17.71 0.55
N ASP A 38 11.08 17.99 0.18
CA ASP A 38 11.41 18.55 -1.13
C ASP A 38 11.20 17.53 -2.27
N LYS A 39 10.12 17.72 -3.04
CA LYS A 39 9.79 16.87 -4.19
C LYS A 39 10.78 16.99 -5.35
N THR A 40 11.61 18.04 -5.42
CA THR A 40 12.57 18.21 -6.52
C THR A 40 13.67 17.14 -6.50
N LEU A 41 13.85 16.47 -5.37
CA LEU A 41 14.76 15.33 -5.21
C LEU A 41 14.20 14.02 -5.80
N ILE A 42 12.90 13.96 -6.12
CA ILE A 42 12.23 12.75 -6.61
C ILE A 42 12.26 12.73 -8.13
N LYS A 43 13.08 11.84 -8.70
CA LYS A 43 13.21 11.65 -10.15
C LYS A 43 12.38 10.45 -10.63
N LYS A 44 11.53 10.68 -11.61
CA LYS A 44 10.75 9.63 -12.27
C LYS A 44 11.66 8.80 -13.18
N ILE A 45 11.52 7.48 -13.12
CA ILE A 45 12.19 6.52 -14.01
C ILE A 45 11.21 5.41 -14.41
N ILE A 46 11.58 4.59 -15.39
CA ILE A 46 10.85 3.36 -15.73
C ILE A 46 11.53 2.13 -15.13
N THR A 47 10.78 1.03 -14.96
CA THR A 47 11.30 -0.21 -14.35
C THR A 47 12.51 -0.79 -15.11
N GLU A 48 12.56 -0.60 -16.43
CA GLU A 48 13.63 -1.10 -17.30
C GLU A 48 14.97 -0.42 -17.01
N ASP A 49 14.97 0.89 -16.71
CA ASP A 49 16.18 1.65 -16.39
C ASP A 49 16.96 1.09 -15.19
N LEU A 50 16.25 0.39 -14.29
CA LEU A 50 16.84 -0.19 -13.08
C LEU A 50 17.68 -1.46 -13.35
N ASN A 51 17.62 -2.04 -14.56
CA ASN A 51 18.38 -3.23 -14.95
C ASN A 51 18.36 -4.34 -13.89
N GLN A 52 17.18 -4.58 -13.29
CA GLN A 52 17.05 -5.51 -12.17
C GLN A 52 17.24 -6.97 -12.64
N PRO A 53 17.98 -7.82 -11.89
CA PRO A 53 18.16 -9.23 -12.25
C PRO A 53 16.84 -10.01 -12.35
N ALA A 54 15.86 -9.66 -11.51
CA ALA A 54 14.53 -10.25 -11.51
C ALA A 54 13.52 -9.30 -12.15
N LYS A 55 12.73 -9.81 -13.10
CA LYS A 55 11.61 -9.08 -13.70
C LYS A 55 10.59 -8.72 -12.62
N ARG A 56 10.22 -7.44 -12.55
CA ARG A 56 9.18 -6.97 -11.63
C ARG A 56 7.84 -6.88 -12.37
N PRO A 57 6.74 -7.39 -11.78
CA PRO A 57 5.42 -7.23 -12.36
C PRO A 57 5.07 -5.74 -12.42
N LEU A 58 4.65 -5.26 -13.59
CA LEU A 58 4.24 -3.85 -13.77
C LEU A 58 2.89 -3.54 -13.10
N LYS A 59 2.08 -4.56 -12.86
CA LYS A 59 0.81 -4.46 -12.14
C LYS A 59 0.74 -5.59 -11.11
N SER A 60 0.85 -5.23 -9.83
CA SER A 60 0.85 -6.17 -8.70
C SER A 60 -0.14 -5.76 -7.61
N GLY A 61 -1.20 -5.06 -7.98
CA GLY A 61 -2.30 -4.73 -7.07
C GLY A 61 -3.08 -5.98 -6.67
N LEU A 62 -3.72 -5.94 -5.51
CA LEU A 62 -4.50 -7.05 -4.99
C LEU A 62 -5.98 -6.68 -4.93
N LEU A 63 -6.85 -7.54 -5.45
CA LEU A 63 -8.29 -7.40 -5.27
C LEU A 63 -8.69 -7.92 -3.89
N THR A 64 -9.07 -7.02 -3.00
CA THR A 64 -9.44 -7.28 -1.59
C THR A 64 -10.93 -7.53 -1.36
N LEU A 65 -11.75 -7.54 -2.42
CA LEU A 65 -13.22 -7.61 -2.33
C LEU A 65 -13.71 -8.75 -1.44
N LYS A 66 -13.11 -9.96 -1.57
CA LYS A 66 -13.47 -11.11 -0.73
C LYS A 66 -13.24 -10.83 0.76
N ALA A 67 -12.11 -10.21 1.11
CA ALA A 67 -11.80 -9.83 2.49
C ALA A 67 -12.77 -8.76 3.00
N GLU A 68 -13.12 -7.79 2.16
CA GLU A 68 -14.03 -6.71 2.49
C GLU A 68 -15.45 -7.21 2.77
N THR A 69 -15.99 -8.06 1.90
CA THR A 69 -17.37 -8.54 2.00
C THR A 69 -17.55 -9.62 3.07
N GLU A 70 -16.59 -10.53 3.23
CA GLU A 70 -16.78 -11.69 4.11
C GLU A 70 -16.37 -11.48 5.56
N MET A 71 -15.45 -10.56 5.84
CA MET A 71 -14.94 -10.30 7.19
C MET A 71 -14.91 -8.81 7.55
N GLY A 72 -15.52 -7.96 6.71
CA GLY A 72 -15.54 -6.51 6.90
C GLY A 72 -14.13 -5.92 6.96
N TYR A 73 -13.18 -6.47 6.21
CA TYR A 73 -11.83 -5.89 6.11
C TYR A 73 -11.94 -4.49 5.53
N LYS A 74 -11.35 -3.50 6.20
CA LYS A 74 -11.35 -2.10 5.76
C LYS A 74 -9.90 -1.63 5.80
N PRO A 75 -9.16 -1.74 4.69
CA PRO A 75 -7.80 -1.22 4.64
C PRO A 75 -7.83 0.30 4.82
N HIS A 76 -6.80 0.81 5.50
CA HIS A 76 -6.55 2.24 5.56
C HIS A 76 -6.22 2.76 4.16
N THR A 77 -6.64 3.98 3.88
CA THR A 77 -6.08 4.78 2.81
C THR A 77 -4.60 5.04 3.09
N ILE A 78 -3.85 5.39 2.04
CA ILE A 78 -2.44 5.80 2.20
C ILE A 78 -2.32 6.96 3.20
N LEU A 79 -3.17 7.98 3.12
CA LEU A 79 -3.11 9.15 4.01
C LEU A 79 -3.38 8.77 5.47
N GLU A 80 -4.39 7.94 5.74
CA GLU A 80 -4.67 7.46 7.10
C GLU A 80 -3.48 6.64 7.64
N ALA A 81 -2.84 5.83 6.80
CA ALA A 81 -1.66 5.06 7.21
C ALA A 81 -0.46 5.97 7.53
N LEU A 82 -0.21 7.01 6.73
CA LEU A 82 0.86 7.99 6.99
C LEU A 82 0.60 8.78 8.28
N GLU A 83 -0.66 9.15 8.55
CA GLU A 83 -1.09 9.81 9.78
C GLU A 83 -0.88 8.95 11.02
N ILE A 84 -1.22 7.66 10.96
CA ILE A 84 -0.95 6.72 12.05
C ILE A 84 0.55 6.57 12.27
N MET A 85 1.31 6.37 11.20
CA MET A 85 2.76 6.23 11.27
C MET A 85 3.40 7.47 11.90
N LYS A 86 2.98 8.67 11.51
CA LYS A 86 3.47 9.93 12.08
C LYS A 86 3.26 9.98 13.59
N LYS A 87 2.06 9.63 14.06
CA LYS A 87 1.73 9.58 15.49
C LYS A 87 2.56 8.55 16.25
N GLU A 88 2.70 7.34 15.72
CA GLU A 88 3.44 6.25 16.37
C GLU A 88 4.96 6.54 16.44
N LEU A 89 5.51 7.17 15.41
CA LEU A 89 6.93 7.51 15.33
C LEU A 89 7.26 8.89 15.92
N SER A 90 6.25 9.63 16.42
CA SER A 90 6.42 11.00 16.94
C SER A 90 7.10 11.96 15.94
N LEU A 91 6.72 11.85 14.66
CA LEU A 91 7.18 12.69 13.55
C LEU A 91 6.32 13.94 13.36
#